data_AF-A0A183AWD0-F1
#
_entry.id   AF-A0A183AWD0-F1
#
_cell.length_a   1.000
_cell.length_b   1.000
_cell.length_c   1.000
_cell.angle_alpha   90.00
_cell.angle_beta   90.00
_cell.angle_gamma   90.00
#
_symmetry.space_group_name_H-M   'P 1'
#
loop_
_entity.id
_entity.type
_entity.pdbx_description
1 polymer ?
#
loop_
_entity_poly.entity_id
_entity_poly.type
_entity_poly.pdbx_seq_one_letter_code
_entity_poly.pdbx_strand_id
1 'polypeptide(L)'
;MRELGLAYQSKRTSPRFYVTQLALGLASGHTGRSDPSAPVPGCTSGAIPTGVTAPDQSDGASMLSRLSATSSSDVGYILLETNFRLYAYTDSHLRTALLSLFSKIRARFPNLVVADITRDSVREALIRGITADQIISYLVNNAHPDMLRGPQILPPTLVDQIRLWELERDRFVFQEGCLYEQFSKSTDFEMVRDYAKISELKSTLPKLLFLSKDLFYLNFCLRPNRLVVLSFLKSIGALLWENPERRLMVVSRNGHEDVRKFWKQKRPS
;
A
#
# COMPACT_ATOMS: atom_id res chain seq x y z
N MET A 1 13.44 21.91 14.42
CA MET A 1 13.92 20.89 15.38
C MET A 1 13.16 20.93 16.71
N ARG A 2 13.11 22.07 17.41
CA ARG A 2 12.38 22.17 18.70
C ARG A 2 10.86 22.07 18.57
N GLU A 3 10.27 22.79 17.60
CA GLU A 3 8.82 22.82 17.39
C GLU A 3 8.24 21.45 16.96
N LEU A 4 9.06 20.63 16.31
CA LEU A 4 8.74 19.26 15.92
C LEU A 4 9.01 18.24 17.05
N GLY A 5 9.45 18.71 18.22
CA GLY A 5 9.80 17.85 19.35
C GLY A 5 11.09 17.04 19.18
N LEU A 6 11.83 17.21 18.08
CA LEU A 6 13.03 16.41 17.77
C LEU A 6 14.21 16.73 18.70
N ALA A 7 14.33 17.99 19.11
CA ALA A 7 15.35 18.43 20.06
C ALA A 7 14.72 19.27 21.18
N TYR A 8 15.09 18.97 22.42
CA TYR A 8 14.68 19.72 23.59
C TYR A 8 15.70 20.82 23.89
N GLN A 9 15.22 22.03 24.10
CA GLN A 9 15.99 23.18 24.58
C GLN A 9 15.21 23.85 25.71
N SER A 10 15.83 24.01 26.88
CA SER A 10 15.18 24.67 28.03
C SER A 10 14.86 26.14 27.75
N LYS A 11 15.75 26.87 27.06
CA LYS A 11 15.56 28.27 26.65
C LYS A 11 15.86 28.44 25.16
N ARG A 12 15.17 29.39 24.48
CA ARG A 12 15.31 29.62 23.02
C ARG A 12 16.72 30.03 22.60
N THR A 13 17.48 30.65 23.49
CA THR A 13 18.85 31.14 23.27
C THR A 13 19.92 30.22 23.88
N SER A 14 19.53 29.08 24.46
CA SER A 14 20.49 28.14 25.05
C SER A 14 21.40 27.56 23.97
N PRO A 15 22.74 27.60 24.15
CA PRO A 15 23.67 27.00 23.18
C PRO A 15 23.64 25.46 23.20
N ARG A 16 23.07 24.86 24.25
CA ARG A 16 22.94 23.41 24.41
C ARG A 16 21.52 22.95 24.07
N PHE A 17 21.43 21.83 23.36
CA PHE A 17 20.20 21.12 23.05
C PHE A 17 20.37 19.63 23.32
N TYR A 18 19.28 18.96 23.66
CA TYR A 18 19.24 17.52 23.91
C TYR A 18 18.40 16.85 22.82
N VAL A 19 18.93 15.80 22.23
CA VAL A 19 18.22 15.02 21.20
C VAL A 19 17.16 14.16 21.89
N THR A 20 15.95 14.11 21.35
CA THR A 20 14.86 13.29 21.90
C THR A 20 14.85 11.89 21.28
N GLN A 21 14.12 10.96 21.89
CA GLN A 21 13.93 9.61 21.37
C GLN A 21 13.26 9.61 19.97
N LEU A 22 12.43 10.61 19.66
CA LEU A 22 11.85 10.78 18.32
C LEU A 22 12.91 10.95 17.24
N ALA A 23 13.92 11.78 17.51
CA ALA A 23 15.01 12.01 16.57
C ALA A 23 15.92 10.78 16.42
N LEU A 24 16.13 10.00 17.50
CA LEU A 24 16.82 8.71 17.43
C LEU A 24 16.04 7.69 16.59
N GLY A 25 14.73 7.60 16.77
CA GLY A 25 13.86 6.69 16.00
C GLY A 25 13.85 7.02 14.51
N LEU A 26 13.84 8.31 14.16
CA LEU A 26 13.97 8.75 12.76
C LEU A 26 15.32 8.39 12.15
N ALA A 27 16.42 8.54 12.91
CA ALA A 27 17.76 8.18 12.45
C ALA A 27 17.93 6.66 12.29
N SER A 28 17.22 5.86 13.10
CA SER A 28 17.26 4.39 13.04
C SER A 28 16.43 3.79 11.89
N GLY A 29 15.65 4.60 11.16
CA GLY A 29 14.98 4.20 9.92
C GLY A 29 14.31 2.83 9.96
N HIS A 30 13.18 2.69 10.66
CA HIS A 30 12.42 1.43 10.64
C HIS A 30 11.67 1.29 9.30
N THR A 31 12.38 0.94 8.23
CA THR A 31 11.75 0.40 7.03
C THR A 31 11.45 -1.07 7.30
N GLY A 32 10.18 -1.39 7.55
CA GLY A 32 9.72 -2.77 7.60
C GLY A 32 10.04 -3.49 6.30
N ARG A 33 11.14 -4.25 6.30
CA ARG A 33 11.46 -5.26 5.30
C ARG A 33 12.08 -6.46 6.02
N SER A 34 11.23 -7.46 6.25
CA SER A 34 11.60 -8.76 6.77
C SER A 34 12.34 -9.54 5.67
N ASP A 35 13.67 -9.51 5.69
CA ASP A 35 14.53 -10.46 4.98
C ASP A 35 15.59 -10.99 5.99
N PRO A 36 15.48 -12.23 6.51
CA PRO A 36 16.41 -12.78 7.50
C PRO A 36 17.53 -13.57 6.81
N SER A 37 18.43 -12.92 6.07
CA SER A 37 19.68 -13.57 5.64
C SER A 37 20.68 -12.59 5.00
N ALA A 38 21.51 -11.92 5.81
CA ALA A 38 22.89 -11.57 5.45
C ALA A 38 23.63 -11.00 6.68
N PRO A 39 24.74 -11.63 7.13
CA PRO A 39 25.68 -10.98 8.03
C PRO A 39 26.62 -10.11 7.20
N VAL A 40 26.64 -8.80 7.44
CA VAL A 40 27.64 -7.89 6.86
C VAL A 40 28.51 -7.32 8.00
N PRO A 41 29.85 -7.51 7.97
CA PRO A 41 30.74 -6.99 9.00
C PRO A 41 31.19 -5.55 8.70
N GLY A 42 31.23 -4.74 9.75
CA GLY A 42 32.13 -3.58 9.86
C GLY A 42 31.62 -2.23 9.36
N CYS A 43 31.16 -1.38 10.29
CA CYS A 43 31.54 0.04 10.28
C CYS A 43 31.54 0.60 11.71
N THR A 44 32.74 0.77 12.24
CA THR A 44 33.04 1.42 13.53
C THR A 44 32.97 2.93 13.37
N SER A 45 32.14 3.64 14.16
CA SER A 45 32.43 4.99 14.67
C SER A 45 31.30 5.49 15.57
N GLY A 46 31.65 5.93 16.79
CA GLY A 46 30.75 6.73 17.63
C GLY A 46 30.73 6.39 19.11
N ALA A 47 31.86 6.05 19.73
CA ALA A 47 31.98 6.04 21.18
C ALA A 47 31.87 7.48 21.73
N ILE A 48 31.01 7.69 22.73
CA ILE A 48 31.21 8.71 23.76
C ILE A 48 31.54 7.96 25.05
N PRO A 49 32.70 8.17 25.68
CA PRO A 49 33.08 7.47 26.89
C PRO A 49 32.53 8.23 28.10
N THR A 50 31.71 7.57 28.90
CA THR A 50 31.53 7.94 30.31
C THR A 50 31.77 6.67 31.11
N GLY A 51 32.91 6.62 31.78
CA GLY A 51 33.34 5.48 32.57
C GLY A 51 32.37 5.21 33.71
N VAL A 52 32.03 3.94 33.87
CA VAL A 52 31.97 3.15 35.11
C VAL A 52 31.40 1.77 34.75
N THR A 53 32.18 0.73 35.09
CA THR A 53 31.89 -0.72 35.14
C THR A 53 31.90 -1.54 33.84
N ALA A 54 32.67 -2.63 33.87
CA ALA A 54 32.83 -3.65 32.84
C ALA A 54 31.55 -4.51 32.64
N PRO A 55 31.26 -5.03 31.42
CA PRO A 55 30.13 -5.93 31.21
C PRO A 55 30.56 -7.39 31.35
N ASP A 56 29.86 -8.10 32.22
CA ASP A 56 29.84 -9.56 32.28
C ASP A 56 28.94 -10.12 31.15
N GLN A 57 29.27 -11.32 30.67
CA GLN A 57 28.63 -11.95 29.50
C GLN A 57 27.30 -12.61 29.89
N SER A 58 26.15 -12.11 29.38
CA SER A 58 24.94 -12.95 29.03
C SER A 58 23.63 -12.22 28.67
N ASP A 59 23.47 -10.89 28.78
CA ASP A 59 22.13 -10.26 28.73
C ASP A 59 21.72 -9.51 27.45
N GLY A 60 22.40 -9.73 26.31
CA GLY A 60 22.21 -8.94 25.08
C GLY A 60 20.77 -8.93 24.49
N ALA A 61 19.97 -9.97 24.76
CA ALA A 61 18.60 -10.06 24.26
C ALA A 61 17.57 -9.28 25.11
N SER A 62 17.82 -9.08 26.41
CA SER A 62 16.86 -8.43 27.32
C SER A 62 16.88 -6.90 27.20
N MET A 63 18.02 -6.32 26.76
CA MET A 63 18.18 -4.88 26.60
C MET A 63 17.49 -4.35 25.33
N LEU A 64 17.50 -5.12 24.24
CA LEU A 64 16.83 -4.76 22.97
C LEU A 64 15.30 -4.71 23.13
N SER A 65 14.74 -5.62 23.94
CA SER A 65 13.31 -5.63 24.30
C SER A 65 12.93 -4.43 25.19
N ARG A 66 13.83 -3.99 26.08
CA ARG A 66 13.62 -2.80 26.93
C ARG A 66 13.73 -1.47 26.17
N LEU A 67 14.48 -1.43 25.07
CA LEU A 67 14.61 -0.24 24.21
C LEU A 67 13.36 -0.03 23.31
N SER A 68 12.58 -1.08 23.05
CA SER A 68 11.24 -1.00 22.44
C SER A 68 10.14 -0.54 23.42
N ALA A 69 10.43 -0.42 24.71
CA ALA A 69 9.49 0.08 25.71
C ALA A 69 9.62 1.60 25.93
N THR A 70 9.72 2.38 24.85
CA THR A 70 10.02 3.82 24.90
C THR A 70 8.80 4.72 24.71
N SER A 71 7.74 4.44 25.46
CA SER A 71 6.82 5.43 26.04
C SER A 71 5.71 4.67 26.77
N SER A 72 5.09 5.25 27.82
CA SER A 72 3.82 4.73 28.35
C SER A 72 2.69 4.70 27.31
N SER A 73 2.93 5.27 26.13
CA SER A 73 2.12 5.19 24.93
C SER A 73 2.43 4.01 23.99
N ASP A 74 3.53 3.26 24.15
CA ASP A 74 3.83 2.10 23.28
C ASP A 74 3.14 0.81 23.73
N VAL A 75 2.45 0.84 24.87
CA VAL A 75 1.49 -0.20 25.21
C VAL A 75 0.32 -0.05 24.25
N GLY A 76 0.18 -1.03 23.36
CA GLY A 76 -0.97 -1.08 22.47
C GLY A 76 -2.27 -1.05 23.27
N TYR A 77 -3.24 -0.30 22.76
CA TYR A 77 -4.45 0.05 23.50
C TYR A 77 -5.72 -0.38 22.76
N ILE A 78 -5.58 -1.00 21.59
CA ILE A 78 -6.69 -1.42 20.75
C ILE A 78 -6.97 -2.89 20.98
N LEU A 79 -8.23 -3.22 21.22
CA LEU A 79 -8.78 -4.57 21.24
C LEU A 79 -9.88 -4.67 20.18
N LEU A 80 -9.81 -5.73 19.37
CA LEU A 80 -10.74 -5.96 18.27
C LEU A 80 -11.43 -7.31 18.43
N GLU A 81 -12.76 -7.30 18.31
CA GLU A 81 -13.60 -8.50 18.29
C GLU A 81 -13.89 -8.98 16.86
N THR A 82 -14.38 -10.21 16.72
CA THR A 82 -14.77 -10.81 15.42
C THR A 82 -16.04 -10.19 14.80
N ASN A 83 -16.80 -9.42 15.57
CA ASN A 83 -18.02 -8.72 15.16
C ASN A 83 -17.77 -7.28 14.68
N PHE A 84 -16.52 -6.94 14.32
CA PHE A 84 -16.10 -5.60 13.89
C PHE A 84 -16.20 -4.50 14.95
N ARG A 85 -16.36 -4.86 16.23
CA ARG A 85 -16.29 -3.91 17.34
C ARG A 85 -14.86 -3.70 17.78
N LEU A 86 -14.51 -2.44 17.94
CA LEU A 86 -13.22 -1.95 18.40
C LEU A 86 -13.39 -1.30 19.77
N TYR A 87 -12.57 -1.74 20.71
CA TYR A 87 -12.44 -1.16 22.04
C TYR A 87 -11.04 -0.56 22.15
N ALA A 88 -10.96 0.72 22.46
CA ALA A 88 -9.69 1.42 22.62
C ALA A 88 -9.56 1.97 24.04
N TYR A 89 -8.57 1.49 24.78
CA TYR A 89 -8.24 1.94 26.12
C TYR A 89 -7.36 3.18 26.07
N THR A 90 -7.97 4.32 25.79
CA THR A 90 -7.24 5.59 25.70
C THR A 90 -8.08 6.77 26.17
N ASP A 91 -7.40 7.71 26.81
CA ASP A 91 -7.85 9.04 27.18
C ASP A 91 -7.42 10.11 26.15
N SER A 92 -6.48 9.76 25.25
CA SER A 92 -5.93 10.68 24.28
C SER A 92 -6.93 11.00 23.18
N HIS A 93 -7.25 12.29 23.07
CA HIS A 93 -8.09 12.83 22.00
C HIS A 93 -7.48 12.59 20.62
N LEU A 94 -6.16 12.61 20.51
CA LEU A 94 -5.45 12.35 19.25
C LEU A 94 -5.72 10.92 18.76
N ARG A 95 -5.55 9.92 19.64
CA ARG A 95 -5.82 8.52 19.31
C ARG A 95 -7.28 8.31 18.93
N THR A 96 -8.18 8.94 19.68
CA THR A 96 -9.61 8.93 19.39
C THR A 96 -9.93 9.54 18.00
N ALA A 97 -9.27 10.64 17.63
CA ALA A 97 -9.43 11.26 16.32
C ALA A 97 -8.90 10.36 15.19
N LEU A 98 -7.76 9.69 15.40
CA LEU A 98 -7.24 8.71 14.44
C LEU A 98 -8.19 7.53 14.23
N LEU A 99 -8.79 7.00 15.29
CA LEU A 99 -9.80 5.94 15.17
C LEU A 99 -11.05 6.41 14.40
N SER A 100 -11.48 7.65 14.59
CA SER A 100 -12.65 8.22 13.88
C SER A 100 -12.47 8.33 12.37
N LEU A 101 -11.23 8.18 11.89
CA LEU A 101 -10.90 8.30 10.48
C LEU A 101 -11.42 7.13 9.64
N PHE A 102 -11.44 5.91 10.21
CA PHE A 102 -11.86 4.68 9.54
C PHE A 102 -12.91 3.86 10.31
N SER A 103 -13.25 4.25 11.55
CA SER A 103 -14.28 3.62 12.38
C SER A 103 -15.33 4.63 12.82
N LYS A 104 -16.55 4.14 13.07
CA LYS A 104 -17.65 4.95 13.59
C LYS A 104 -17.68 4.84 15.11
N ILE A 105 -17.37 5.93 15.80
CA ILE A 105 -17.40 5.97 17.27
C ILE A 105 -18.86 5.90 17.74
N ARG A 106 -19.16 4.94 18.63
CA ARG A 106 -20.49 4.74 19.21
C ARG A 106 -20.64 5.42 20.55
N ALA A 107 -19.66 5.25 21.41
CA ALA A 107 -19.64 5.79 22.75
C ALA A 107 -18.21 6.15 23.13
N ARG A 108 -18.08 7.20 23.92
CA ARG A 108 -16.82 7.61 24.55
C ARG A 108 -17.05 7.62 26.06
N PHE A 109 -16.33 6.76 26.75
CA PHE A 109 -16.26 6.73 28.20
C PHE A 109 -14.89 7.27 28.64
N PRO A 110 -14.72 7.67 29.91
CA PRO A 110 -13.41 7.95 30.45
C PRO A 110 -12.49 6.73 30.29
N ASN A 111 -11.37 6.89 29.59
CA ASN A 111 -10.36 5.86 29.31
C ASN A 111 -10.81 4.69 28.41
N LEU A 112 -12.01 4.73 27.83
CA LEU A 112 -12.50 3.68 26.93
C LEU A 112 -13.33 4.28 25.79
N VAL A 113 -12.95 3.97 24.56
CA VAL A 113 -13.70 4.33 23.36
C VAL A 113 -14.22 3.06 22.70
N VAL A 114 -15.52 3.04 22.40
CA VAL A 114 -16.16 1.95 21.66
C VAL A 114 -16.51 2.46 20.26
N ALA A 115 -16.03 1.76 19.25
CA ALA A 115 -16.27 2.08 17.84
C ALA A 115 -16.59 0.83 17.03
N ASP A 116 -17.33 1.00 15.94
CA ASP A 116 -17.65 -0.06 15.00
C ASP A 116 -16.93 0.21 13.68
N ILE A 117 -16.29 -0.81 13.11
CA ILE A 117 -15.72 -0.74 11.77
C ILE A 117 -16.81 -1.17 10.79
N THR A 118 -17.32 -0.20 10.03
CA THR A 118 -18.40 -0.42 9.06
C THR A 118 -17.91 -0.19 7.64
N ARG A 119 -18.64 -0.74 6.66
CA ARG A 119 -18.36 -0.51 5.24
C ARG A 119 -18.31 0.98 4.89
N ASP A 120 -19.26 1.76 5.38
CA ASP A 120 -19.33 3.19 5.08
C ASP A 120 -18.15 3.96 5.70
N SER A 121 -17.78 3.66 6.95
CA SER A 121 -16.64 4.32 7.61
C SER A 121 -15.30 4.02 6.92
N VAL A 122 -15.10 2.77 6.49
CA VAL A 122 -13.90 2.40 5.72
C VAL A 122 -13.91 3.02 4.33
N ARG A 123 -15.06 3.06 3.65
CA ARG A 123 -15.19 3.75 2.35
C ARG A 123 -14.84 5.24 2.45
N GLU A 124 -15.29 5.93 3.50
CA GLU A 124 -14.94 7.33 3.74
C GLU A 124 -13.42 7.51 3.94
N ALA A 125 -12.77 6.62 4.70
CA ALA A 125 -11.32 6.64 4.87
C ALA A 125 -10.58 6.44 3.55
N LEU A 126 -11.03 5.48 2.74
CA LEU A 126 -10.46 5.19 1.42
C LEU A 126 -10.56 6.40 0.49
N ILE A 127 -11.70 7.12 0.47
CA ILE A 127 -11.87 8.35 -0.31
C ILE A 127 -10.86 9.43 0.10
N ARG A 128 -10.50 9.49 1.39
CA ARG A 128 -9.45 10.39 1.93
C ARG A 128 -8.03 9.92 1.58
N GLY A 129 -7.87 8.79 0.90
CA GLY A 129 -6.58 8.26 0.43
C GLY A 129 -5.87 7.35 1.42
N ILE A 130 -6.57 6.84 2.44
CA ILE A 130 -6.00 5.93 3.44
C ILE A 130 -6.24 4.51 2.98
N THR A 131 -5.18 3.74 2.74
CA THR A 131 -5.29 2.39 2.17
C THR A 131 -5.71 1.36 3.21
N ALA A 132 -6.26 0.22 2.76
CA ALA A 132 -6.62 -0.88 3.66
C ALA A 132 -5.40 -1.38 4.46
N ASP A 133 -4.26 -1.53 3.80
CA ASP A 133 -3.03 -1.98 4.45
C ASP A 133 -2.57 -1.00 5.54
N GLN A 134 -2.74 0.31 5.36
CA GLN A 134 -2.43 1.31 6.39
C GLN A 134 -3.35 1.15 7.62
N ILE A 135 -4.64 0.91 7.40
CA ILE A 135 -5.60 0.66 8.49
C ILE A 135 -5.18 -0.60 9.24
N ILE A 136 -4.89 -1.69 8.53
CA ILE A 136 -4.48 -2.96 9.13
C ILE A 136 -3.16 -2.79 9.90
N SER A 137 -2.13 -2.18 9.30
CA SER A 137 -0.85 -1.91 9.96
C SER A 137 -1.02 -1.05 11.21
N TYR A 138 -1.89 -0.04 11.17
CA TYR A 138 -2.19 0.79 12.34
C TYR A 138 -2.81 -0.04 13.48
N LEU A 139 -3.77 -0.90 13.15
CA LEU A 139 -4.41 -1.79 14.13
C LEU A 139 -3.44 -2.79 14.75
N VAL A 140 -2.55 -3.39 13.93
CA VAL A 140 -1.51 -4.32 14.42
C VAL A 140 -0.50 -3.60 15.32
N ASN A 141 0.01 -2.45 14.90
CA ASN A 141 1.05 -1.72 15.65
C ASN A 141 0.55 -1.16 16.99
N ASN A 142 -0.76 -0.93 17.13
CA ASN A 142 -1.37 -0.41 18.36
C ASN A 142 -2.22 -1.46 19.08
N ALA A 143 -2.11 -2.74 18.71
CA ALA A 143 -2.86 -3.83 19.33
C ALA A 143 -2.40 -4.08 20.77
N HIS A 144 -3.35 -4.35 21.66
CA HIS A 144 -3.05 -4.63 23.06
C HIS A 144 -2.07 -5.82 23.21
N PRO A 145 -1.08 -5.76 24.12
CA PRO A 145 -0.06 -6.81 24.29
C PRO A 145 -0.63 -8.22 24.53
N ASP A 146 -1.84 -8.31 25.09
CA ASP A 146 -2.50 -9.60 25.31
C ASP A 146 -2.93 -10.27 23.99
N MET A 147 -3.24 -9.46 22.96
CA MET A 147 -3.53 -9.96 21.62
C MET A 147 -2.27 -10.47 20.91
N LEU A 148 -1.12 -9.85 21.20
CA LEU A 148 0.19 -10.26 20.66
C LEU A 148 0.64 -11.63 21.18
N ARG A 149 0.11 -12.10 22.31
CA ARG A 149 0.38 -13.45 22.84
C ARG A 149 -0.37 -14.54 22.08
N GLY A 150 -1.43 -14.18 21.36
CA GLY A 150 -2.22 -15.12 20.57
C GLY A 150 -1.54 -15.48 19.24
N PRO A 151 -1.96 -16.57 18.57
CA PRO A 151 -1.39 -16.96 17.28
C PRO A 151 -1.71 -15.98 16.14
N GLN A 152 -2.76 -15.17 16.30
CA GLN A 152 -3.20 -14.16 15.33
C GLN A 152 -3.58 -12.88 16.06
N ILE A 153 -2.90 -11.77 15.74
CA ILE A 153 -3.10 -10.46 16.38
C ILE A 153 -4.46 -9.88 16.01
N LEU A 154 -4.91 -10.09 14.77
CA LEU A 154 -6.21 -9.64 14.27
C LEU A 154 -6.99 -10.83 13.71
N PRO A 155 -8.32 -10.87 13.89
CA PRO A 155 -9.16 -11.86 13.22
C PRO A 155 -9.01 -11.77 11.69
N PRO A 156 -8.79 -12.88 10.98
CA PRO A 156 -8.53 -12.87 9.54
C PRO A 156 -9.77 -12.40 8.76
N THR A 157 -10.97 -12.70 9.26
CA THR A 157 -12.24 -12.22 8.70
C THR A 157 -12.30 -10.69 8.63
N LEU A 158 -11.72 -9.99 9.61
CA LEU A 158 -11.69 -8.54 9.63
C LEU A 158 -10.72 -7.98 8.59
N VAL A 159 -9.52 -8.57 8.51
CA VAL A 159 -8.50 -8.19 7.53
C VAL A 159 -9.02 -8.37 6.11
N ASP A 160 -9.62 -9.52 5.82
CA ASP A 160 -10.19 -9.82 4.51
C ASP A 160 -11.34 -8.88 4.19
N GLN A 161 -12.22 -8.58 5.16
CA GLN A 161 -13.35 -7.69 4.93
C GLN A 161 -12.92 -6.26 4.58
N ILE A 162 -11.91 -5.71 5.27
CA ILE A 162 -11.39 -4.37 4.96
C ILE A 162 -10.80 -4.35 3.54
N ARG A 163 -10.07 -5.41 3.15
CA ARG A 163 -9.53 -5.55 1.79
C ARG A 163 -10.61 -5.70 0.74
N LEU A 164 -11.67 -6.47 1.02
CA LEU A 164 -12.82 -6.60 0.12
C LEU A 164 -13.54 -5.27 -0.09
N TRP A 165 -13.67 -4.44 0.96
CA TRP A 165 -14.25 -3.10 0.83
C TRP A 165 -13.39 -2.14 0.00
N GLU A 166 -12.07 -2.27 0.04
CA GLU A 166 -11.16 -1.54 -0.86
C GLU A 166 -11.35 -2.00 -2.32
N LEU A 167 -11.36 -3.32 -2.57
CA LEU A 167 -11.60 -3.87 -3.91
C LEU A 167 -12.99 -3.50 -4.46
N GLU A 168 -13.98 -3.31 -3.59
CA GLU A 168 -15.32 -2.88 -4.01
C GLU A 168 -15.33 -1.46 -4.59
N ARG A 169 -14.43 -0.58 -4.15
CA ARG A 169 -14.20 0.74 -4.76
C ARG A 169 -13.54 0.59 -6.13
N ASP A 170 -12.56 -0.28 -6.23
CA ASP A 170 -11.74 -0.46 -7.44
C ASP A 170 -12.42 -1.33 -8.53
N ARG A 171 -13.75 -1.45 -8.48
CA ARG A 171 -14.54 -2.24 -9.45
C ARG A 171 -14.58 -1.65 -10.85
N PHE A 172 -14.40 -0.34 -10.98
CA PHE A 172 -14.46 0.34 -12.27
C PHE A 172 -13.10 0.93 -12.63
N VAL A 173 -12.54 0.43 -13.72
CA VAL A 173 -11.38 1.05 -14.36
C VAL A 173 -11.92 1.96 -15.46
N PHE A 174 -11.71 3.26 -15.31
CA PHE A 174 -12.00 4.22 -16.37
C PHE A 174 -10.96 4.05 -17.47
N GLN A 175 -11.41 3.63 -18.65
CA GLN A 175 -10.56 3.46 -19.81
C GLN A 175 -11.16 4.22 -20.98
N GLU A 176 -10.45 5.25 -21.46
CA GLU A 176 -10.86 6.00 -22.64
C GLU A 176 -10.58 5.18 -23.90
N GLY A 177 -11.57 5.11 -24.81
CA GLY A 177 -11.42 4.37 -26.06
C GLY A 177 -12.40 4.81 -27.14
N CYS A 178 -12.08 4.45 -28.38
CA CYS A 178 -12.91 4.63 -29.55
C CYS A 178 -13.60 3.29 -29.88
N LEU A 179 -14.93 3.30 -29.95
CA LEU A 179 -15.72 2.15 -30.39
C LEU A 179 -15.81 2.12 -31.91
N TYR A 180 -15.52 0.97 -32.51
CA TYR A 180 -15.80 0.70 -33.91
C TYR A 180 -16.99 -0.27 -34.01
N GLU A 181 -17.95 0.10 -34.85
CA GLU A 181 -19.17 -0.64 -35.10
C GLU A 181 -19.51 -0.66 -36.60
N GLN A 182 -20.56 -1.42 -36.96
CA GLN A 182 -21.15 -1.43 -38.32
C GLN A 182 -20.19 -1.87 -39.44
N PHE A 183 -19.33 -2.86 -39.20
CA PHE A 183 -18.53 -3.46 -40.26
C PHE A 183 -19.41 -4.22 -41.27
N SER A 184 -19.37 -3.85 -42.56
CA SER A 184 -20.17 -4.50 -43.60
C SER A 184 -19.83 -5.99 -43.76
N LYS A 185 -18.54 -6.34 -43.77
CA LYS A 185 -18.04 -7.72 -43.94
C LYS A 185 -17.34 -8.24 -42.69
N SER A 186 -17.45 -9.55 -42.42
CA SER A 186 -16.73 -10.20 -41.31
C SER A 186 -15.21 -10.17 -41.53
N THR A 187 -14.78 -10.33 -42.77
CA THR A 187 -13.36 -10.26 -43.17
C THR A 187 -12.73 -8.91 -42.84
N ASP A 188 -13.49 -7.83 -43.02
CA ASP A 188 -13.03 -6.47 -42.78
C ASP A 188 -12.83 -6.22 -41.28
N PHE A 189 -13.74 -6.74 -40.46
CA PHE A 189 -13.62 -6.72 -39.00
C PHE A 189 -12.38 -7.48 -38.53
N GLU A 190 -12.17 -8.71 -39.01
CA GLU A 190 -11.01 -9.53 -38.64
C GLU A 190 -9.69 -8.84 -39.02
N MET A 191 -9.59 -8.26 -40.21
CA MET A 191 -8.41 -7.52 -40.64
C MET A 191 -8.07 -6.33 -39.71
N VAL A 192 -9.06 -5.52 -39.35
CA VAL A 192 -8.85 -4.34 -38.50
C VAL A 192 -8.55 -4.74 -37.06
N ARG A 193 -9.21 -5.79 -36.56
CA ARG A 193 -8.94 -6.40 -35.25
C ARG A 193 -7.50 -6.91 -35.15
N ASP A 194 -7.05 -7.66 -36.15
CA ASP A 194 -5.72 -8.26 -36.15
C ASP A 194 -4.64 -7.18 -36.28
N TYR A 195 -4.89 -6.13 -37.09
CA TYR A 195 -4.03 -4.96 -37.13
C TYR A 195 -3.98 -4.22 -35.78
N ALA A 196 -5.12 -3.99 -35.12
CA ALA A 196 -5.17 -3.34 -33.81
C ALA A 196 -4.41 -4.13 -32.74
N LYS A 197 -4.48 -5.46 -32.75
CA LYS A 197 -3.70 -6.34 -31.87
C LYS A 197 -2.18 -6.17 -32.07
N ILE A 198 -1.73 -5.89 -33.29
CA ILE A 198 -0.31 -5.84 -33.68
C ILE A 198 0.27 -4.42 -33.62
N SER A 199 -0.55 -3.38 -33.82
CA SER A 199 -0.11 -1.99 -34.05
C SER A 199 0.80 -1.41 -32.96
N GLU A 200 0.47 -1.55 -31.68
CA GLU A 200 1.26 -0.95 -30.59
C GLU A 200 2.51 -1.75 -30.20
N LEU A 201 2.62 -3.00 -30.64
CA LEU A 201 3.83 -3.83 -30.49
C LEU A 201 4.99 -3.19 -31.27
N LYS A 202 4.73 -2.47 -32.38
CA LYS A 202 5.78 -1.77 -33.15
C LYS A 202 6.27 -0.47 -32.50
N SER A 203 5.43 0.21 -31.71
CA SER A 203 5.79 1.49 -31.07
C SER A 203 6.55 1.31 -29.74
N THR A 204 6.32 0.18 -29.05
CA THR A 204 6.87 -0.11 -27.71
C THR A 204 8.15 -0.94 -27.73
N LEU A 205 8.44 -1.65 -28.83
CA LEU A 205 9.64 -2.48 -28.96
C LEU A 205 11.00 -1.76 -28.79
N PRO A 206 11.21 -0.47 -29.16
CA PRO A 206 12.48 0.18 -28.85
C PRO A 206 12.67 0.50 -27.35
N LYS A 207 11.59 0.52 -26.54
CA LYS A 207 11.67 0.80 -25.07
C LYS A 207 11.88 -0.45 -24.21
N LEU A 208 11.63 -1.65 -24.74
CA LEU A 208 11.70 -2.92 -24.00
C LEU A 208 12.98 -3.73 -24.25
N LEU A 209 13.87 -3.28 -25.15
CA LEU A 209 15.15 -3.93 -25.44
C LEU A 209 16.24 -3.72 -24.36
N PHE A 210 15.88 -3.56 -23.08
CA PHE A 210 16.84 -3.49 -21.98
C PHE A 210 16.52 -4.33 -20.75
N LEU A 211 15.42 -5.08 -20.73
CA LEU A 211 15.16 -6.03 -19.65
C LEU A 211 15.18 -7.45 -20.19
N SER A 212 16.25 -8.16 -19.82
CA SER A 212 16.38 -9.61 -19.93
C SER A 212 15.06 -10.27 -19.50
N LYS A 213 14.66 -11.29 -20.27
CA LYS A 213 13.43 -12.07 -20.10
C LYS A 213 13.31 -12.73 -18.71
N ASP A 214 14.41 -12.78 -17.94
CA ASP A 214 14.49 -13.54 -16.69
C ASP A 214 14.09 -12.71 -15.45
N LEU A 215 14.27 -11.38 -15.47
CA LEU A 215 13.95 -10.52 -14.31
C LEU A 215 12.48 -10.05 -14.28
N PHE A 216 11.76 -10.11 -15.41
CA PHE A 216 10.38 -9.66 -15.47
C PHE A 216 9.38 -10.68 -14.93
N TYR A 217 9.66 -11.98 -15.06
CA TYR A 217 8.79 -13.04 -14.55
C TYR A 217 8.88 -13.21 -13.02
N LEU A 218 10.03 -12.91 -12.41
CA LEU A 218 10.29 -13.25 -11.01
C LEU A 218 9.73 -12.23 -10.00
N ASN A 219 9.62 -10.95 -10.36
CA ASN A 219 8.99 -9.92 -9.50
C ASN A 219 7.45 -9.86 -9.63
N PHE A 220 6.89 -10.58 -10.59
CA PHE A 220 5.51 -10.40 -11.06
C PHE A 220 4.55 -11.49 -10.55
N CYS A 221 5.08 -12.62 -10.06
CA CYS A 221 4.31 -13.71 -9.44
C CYS A 221 3.91 -13.47 -7.97
N LEU A 222 4.43 -12.44 -7.29
CA LEU A 222 4.21 -12.21 -5.85
C LEU A 222 3.10 -11.19 -5.51
N ARG A 223 2.35 -10.68 -6.50
CA ARG A 223 1.13 -9.89 -6.21
C ARG A 223 -0.13 -10.69 -6.56
N PRO A 224 -1.09 -10.86 -5.63
CA PRO A 224 -2.25 -11.75 -5.81
C PRO A 224 -3.32 -11.21 -6.80
N ASN A 225 -3.06 -10.12 -7.52
CA ASN A 225 -4.03 -9.50 -8.41
C ASN A 225 -3.75 -9.84 -9.89
N ARG A 226 -4.14 -11.06 -10.28
CA ARG A 226 -4.17 -11.54 -11.68
C ARG A 226 -4.92 -10.59 -12.64
N LEU A 227 -5.85 -9.77 -12.12
CA LEU A 227 -6.60 -8.76 -12.87
C LEU A 227 -5.75 -7.57 -13.32
N VAL A 228 -4.81 -7.10 -12.50
CA VAL A 228 -3.95 -5.95 -12.85
C VAL A 228 -3.00 -6.32 -13.99
N VAL A 229 -2.48 -7.54 -13.96
CA VAL A 229 -1.61 -8.10 -15.01
C VAL A 229 -2.31 -8.19 -16.36
N LEU A 230 -3.54 -8.70 -16.38
CA LEU A 230 -4.32 -8.77 -17.61
C LEU A 230 -4.72 -7.37 -18.09
N SER A 231 -5.01 -6.42 -17.19
CA SER A 231 -5.24 -5.03 -17.58
C SER A 231 -3.99 -4.37 -18.19
N PHE A 232 -2.81 -4.65 -17.63
CA PHE A 232 -1.53 -4.12 -18.11
C PHE A 232 -1.15 -4.71 -19.47
N LEU A 233 -1.27 -6.04 -19.64
CA LEU A 233 -1.03 -6.70 -20.92
C LEU A 233 -2.07 -6.31 -22.00
N LYS A 234 -3.32 -6.07 -21.60
CA LYS A 234 -4.38 -5.56 -22.50
C LYS A 234 -4.21 -4.07 -22.82
N SER A 235 -3.51 -3.31 -21.97
CA SER A 235 -3.17 -1.90 -22.20
C SER A 235 -1.97 -1.68 -23.12
N ILE A 236 -1.20 -2.73 -23.41
CA ILE A 236 -0.01 -2.69 -24.30
C ILE A 236 -0.41 -2.87 -25.78
N GLY A 237 -1.60 -3.41 -26.05
CA GLY A 237 -2.17 -3.47 -27.39
C GLY A 237 -3.18 -2.35 -27.60
N ALA A 238 -3.28 -1.84 -28.83
CA ALA A 238 -4.28 -0.82 -29.15
C ALA A 238 -5.71 -1.33 -28.95
N LEU A 239 -5.95 -2.65 -28.94
CA LEU A 239 -7.25 -3.27 -28.75
C LEU A 239 -7.58 -3.48 -27.26
N LEU A 240 -8.56 -2.73 -26.75
CA LEU A 240 -9.00 -2.77 -25.35
C LEU A 240 -10.07 -3.83 -25.10
N TRP A 241 -10.97 -4.06 -26.06
CA TRP A 241 -12.05 -5.02 -25.95
C TRP A 241 -12.55 -5.42 -27.34
N GLU A 242 -13.00 -6.66 -27.50
CA GLU A 242 -13.58 -7.16 -28.75
C GLU A 242 -14.82 -8.01 -28.47
N ASN A 243 -15.77 -7.96 -29.39
CA ASN A 243 -16.89 -8.89 -29.48
C ASN A 243 -17.10 -9.28 -30.96
N PRO A 244 -16.71 -10.51 -31.35
CA PRO A 244 -16.80 -10.96 -32.73
C PRO A 244 -18.23 -11.19 -33.22
N GLU A 245 -19.16 -11.61 -32.34
CA GLU A 245 -20.55 -11.90 -32.72
C GLU A 245 -21.27 -10.64 -33.22
N ARG A 246 -21.03 -9.52 -32.56
CA ARG A 246 -21.60 -8.22 -32.94
C ARG A 246 -20.69 -7.38 -33.84
N ARG A 247 -19.48 -7.88 -34.15
CA ARG A 247 -18.44 -7.13 -34.87
C ARG A 247 -18.15 -5.77 -34.22
N LEU A 248 -17.97 -5.79 -32.90
CA LEU A 248 -17.66 -4.59 -32.10
C LEU A 248 -16.23 -4.69 -31.59
N MET A 249 -15.51 -3.58 -31.60
CA MET A 249 -14.20 -3.48 -30.97
C MET A 249 -13.98 -2.10 -30.38
N VAL A 250 -13.34 -2.06 -29.21
CA VAL A 250 -12.92 -0.81 -28.55
C VAL A 250 -11.41 -0.73 -28.67
N VAL A 251 -10.93 0.36 -29.25
CA VAL A 251 -9.50 0.67 -29.43
C VAL A 251 -9.12 1.82 -28.49
N SER A 252 -7.90 1.81 -27.98
CA SER A 252 -7.31 2.89 -27.20
C SER A 252 -7.33 4.20 -27.98
N ARG A 253 -7.53 5.34 -27.28
CA ARG A 253 -7.46 6.67 -27.90
C ARG A 253 -6.11 6.91 -28.58
N ASN A 254 -5.02 6.34 -28.05
CA ASN A 254 -3.67 6.53 -28.59
C ASN A 254 -3.47 5.77 -29.91
N GLY A 255 -3.93 4.53 -30.01
CA GLY A 255 -3.81 3.70 -31.22
C GLY A 255 -4.88 3.95 -32.28
N HIS A 256 -5.93 4.73 -31.98
CA HIS A 256 -7.05 5.00 -32.90
C HIS A 256 -6.60 5.55 -34.26
N GLU A 257 -5.67 6.50 -34.26
CA GLU A 257 -5.23 7.18 -35.49
C GLU A 257 -4.51 6.22 -36.45
N ASP A 258 -3.75 5.25 -35.95
CA ASP A 258 -3.04 4.27 -36.77
C ASP A 258 -4.02 3.26 -37.37
N VAL A 259 -4.96 2.77 -36.57
CA VAL A 259 -6.05 1.88 -37.05
C VAL A 259 -6.90 2.59 -38.10
N ARG A 260 -7.20 3.88 -37.91
CA ARG A 260 -7.94 4.71 -38.85
C ARG A 260 -7.19 4.91 -40.17
N LYS A 261 -5.88 5.16 -40.13
CA LYS A 261 -5.04 5.27 -41.34
C LYS A 261 -5.00 3.96 -42.11
N PHE A 262 -4.80 2.83 -41.42
CA PHE A 262 -4.82 1.49 -42.02
C PHE A 262 -6.15 1.21 -42.72
N TRP A 263 -7.26 1.51 -42.06
CA TRP A 263 -8.60 1.33 -42.65
C TRP A 263 -8.80 2.18 -43.91
N LYS A 264 -8.38 3.46 -43.89
CA LYS A 264 -8.46 4.34 -45.06
C LYS A 264 -7.63 3.84 -46.24
N GLN A 265 -6.45 3.29 -45.98
CA GLN A 265 -5.56 2.78 -47.03
C GLN A 265 -6.10 1.52 -47.72
N LYS A 266 -6.84 0.68 -46.99
CA LYS A 266 -7.39 -0.59 -47.47
C LYS A 266 -8.76 -0.46 -48.13
N ARG A 267 -9.43 0.69 -48.00
CA ARG A 267 -10.77 0.90 -48.57
C ARG A 267 -10.64 1.16 -50.08
N PRO A 268 -11.16 0.29 -50.96
CA PRO A 268 -11.28 0.63 -52.37
C PRO A 268 -12.24 1.82 -52.50
N SER A 269 -11.89 2.78 -53.35
CA SER A 269 -12.73 3.94 -53.71
C SER A 269 -14.11 3.52 -54.17
#